data_AF-A0A0D1DZN8-F1
#
_entry.id   AF-A0A0D1DZN8-F1
#
_cell.length_a   1.000
_cell.length_b   1.000
_cell.length_c   1.000
_cell.angle_alpha   90.00
_cell.angle_beta   90.00
_cell.angle_gamma   90.00
#
_symmetry.space_group_name_H-M   'P 1'
#
loop_
_entity.id
_entity.type
_entity.pdbx_description
1 polymer ?
#
loop_
_entity_poly.entity_id
_entity_poly.type
_entity_poly.pdbx_seq_one_letter_code
_entity_poly.pdbx_strand_id
1 'polypeptide(L)'
;MTTPHTGLTRRGGRLSLPQVGTVTNSRSSQRPGGSSLLEASSPTWWLDYAQYRNEDVANLYVANKLSWRLFKKFKKRLSAMDNVRRQALLGNELTADERQIVSQPFNNYDWLKPKRSTSDDIQLASEMLRHDADQLIRLHSVLERFNPRP
;
A
#
# COMPACT_ATOMS: atom_id res chain seq x y z
N MET A 1 6.87 -34.87 -43.21
CA MET A 1 5.48 -34.39 -43.35
C MET A 1 5.48 -32.89 -43.07
N THR A 2 5.90 -32.07 -44.05
CA THR A 2 5.04 -31.23 -44.92
C THR A 2 4.16 -30.22 -44.18
N THR A 3 4.64 -28.98 -44.12
CA THR A 3 3.84 -27.73 -43.99
C THR A 3 2.96 -27.52 -45.22
N PRO A 4 1.84 -26.80 -45.09
CA PRO A 4 1.67 -25.52 -45.80
C PRO A 4 0.90 -24.46 -44.96
N HIS A 5 1.34 -23.19 -44.89
CA HIS A 5 1.08 -22.03 -45.76
C HIS A 5 -0.31 -21.36 -45.65
N THR A 6 -0.26 -20.00 -45.67
CA THR A 6 -1.25 -19.01 -46.17
C THR A 6 -1.96 -18.18 -45.07
N GLY A 7 -1.99 -16.84 -45.08
CA GLY A 7 -1.60 -15.90 -46.14
C GLY A 7 -1.57 -14.42 -45.71
N LEU A 8 -1.00 -13.63 -46.62
CA LEU A 8 -0.95 -12.16 -46.67
C LEU A 8 -2.29 -11.55 -47.10
N THR A 9 -2.57 -10.31 -46.64
CA THR A 9 -3.26 -9.21 -47.36
C THR A 9 -2.89 -7.92 -46.61
N ARG A 10 -2.10 -6.95 -47.06
CA ARG A 10 -2.02 -6.08 -48.26
C ARG A 10 -3.11 -4.99 -48.37
N ARG A 11 -2.64 -3.73 -48.27
CA ARG A 11 -3.08 -2.46 -48.92
C ARG A 11 -3.97 -1.44 -48.17
N GLY A 12 -3.49 -0.20 -48.24
CA GLY A 12 -4.20 1.09 -48.07
C GLY A 12 -3.45 1.98 -47.07
N GLY A 13 -2.64 2.98 -47.40
CA GLY A 13 -2.55 3.77 -48.62
C GLY A 13 -3.33 5.09 -48.47
N ARG A 14 -2.80 6.08 -47.74
CA ARG A 14 -2.97 7.50 -48.09
C ARG A 14 -1.95 8.41 -47.38
N LEU A 15 -1.04 8.94 -48.19
CA LEU A 15 -0.34 10.20 -47.95
C LEU A 15 -1.31 11.37 -48.16
N SER A 16 -1.28 12.36 -47.29
CA SER A 16 -1.75 13.72 -47.59
C SER A 16 -0.88 14.74 -46.86
N LEU A 17 -0.48 15.73 -47.64
CA LEU A 17 0.49 16.82 -47.44
C LEU A 17 -0.13 18.01 -46.67
N PRO A 18 0.67 19.05 -46.31
CA PRO A 18 0.42 19.93 -45.19
C PRO A 18 -0.56 21.06 -45.51
N GLN A 19 -1.33 21.51 -44.50
CA GLN A 19 -2.01 22.80 -44.55
C GLN A 19 -1.11 23.90 -43.98
N VAL A 20 -0.83 24.85 -44.86
CA VAL A 20 -0.22 26.15 -44.59
C VAL A 20 -1.30 27.10 -44.04
N GLY A 21 -0.98 27.73 -42.91
CA GLY A 21 -1.31 29.13 -42.66
C GLY A 21 -2.61 29.44 -41.91
N THR A 22 -2.51 29.66 -40.60
CA THR A 22 -2.99 30.94 -40.03
C THR A 22 -2.09 31.34 -38.88
N VAL A 23 -1.29 32.39 -39.12
CA VAL A 23 -0.51 33.09 -38.10
C VAL A 23 -1.48 33.96 -37.33
N THR A 24 -1.85 33.55 -36.11
CA THR A 24 -2.38 34.48 -35.10
C THR A 24 -1.32 34.68 -34.04
N ASN A 25 -0.67 35.82 -34.17
CA ASN A 25 0.26 36.42 -33.24
C ASN A 25 -0.48 36.83 -31.95
N SER A 26 -0.48 35.96 -30.94
CA SER A 26 -0.85 36.32 -29.57
C SER A 26 0.43 36.36 -28.74
N ARG A 27 1.08 37.52 -28.79
CA ARG A 27 2.24 37.90 -28.01
C ARG A 27 1.85 38.03 -26.53
N SER A 28 2.69 37.47 -25.67
CA SER A 28 2.87 37.83 -24.27
C SER A 28 1.77 37.47 -23.26
N SER A 29 1.88 36.26 -22.74
CA SER A 29 2.07 36.10 -21.29
C SER A 29 2.92 34.87 -21.03
N GLN A 30 4.24 35.06 -21.12
CA GLN A 30 5.16 34.28 -20.31
C GLN A 30 4.80 34.54 -18.84
N ARG A 31 3.98 33.67 -18.28
CA ARG A 31 4.07 33.34 -16.86
C ARG A 31 5.07 32.19 -16.76
N PRO A 32 6.29 32.41 -16.26
CA PRO A 32 7.02 31.36 -15.59
C PRO A 32 6.34 31.16 -14.23
N GLY A 33 5.15 30.57 -14.25
CA GLY A 33 4.46 30.12 -13.04
C GLY A 33 4.72 28.64 -12.96
N GLY A 34 5.65 28.27 -12.08
CA GLY A 34 6.33 26.98 -12.07
C GLY A 34 5.41 25.79 -12.30
N SER A 35 6.00 24.75 -12.87
CA SER A 35 5.71 23.41 -12.41
C SER A 35 5.59 23.49 -10.88
N SER A 36 4.37 23.50 -10.35
CA SER A 36 4.15 23.05 -8.98
C SER A 36 4.66 21.62 -9.02
N LEU A 37 5.93 21.47 -8.68
CA LEU A 37 6.53 20.27 -8.13
C LEU A 37 5.42 19.65 -7.29
N LEU A 38 4.86 18.59 -7.85
CA LEU A 38 3.70 17.87 -7.38
C LEU A 38 3.74 17.85 -5.86
N GLU A 39 2.94 18.70 -5.23
CA GLU A 39 2.63 18.56 -3.82
C GLU A 39 1.92 17.22 -3.78
N ALA A 40 2.68 16.16 -3.48
CA ALA A 40 2.19 14.80 -3.54
C ALA A 40 1.04 14.73 -2.55
N SER A 41 -0.19 14.81 -3.06
CA SER A 41 -1.40 14.75 -2.25
C SER A 41 -1.30 13.49 -1.42
N SER A 42 -1.39 13.63 -0.09
CA SER A 42 -1.24 12.50 0.80
C SER A 42 -2.21 11.40 0.38
N PRO A 43 -1.77 10.12 0.33
CA PRO A 43 -2.67 9.04 0.00
C PRO A 43 -3.90 9.06 0.92
N THR A 44 -5.07 8.63 0.44
CA THR A 44 -6.32 8.67 1.23
C THR A 44 -6.21 7.89 2.54
N TRP A 45 -5.39 6.84 2.56
CA TRP A 45 -5.09 6.02 3.75
C TRP A 45 -4.10 6.66 4.73
N TRP A 46 -3.49 7.80 4.37
CA TRP A 46 -2.44 8.44 5.17
C TRP A 46 -2.94 8.87 6.55
N LEU A 47 -4.15 9.41 6.65
CA LEU A 47 -4.71 9.88 7.93
C LEU A 47 -4.92 8.74 8.93
N ASP A 48 -5.29 7.56 8.44
CA ASP A 48 -5.43 6.34 9.25
C ASP A 48 -4.04 5.85 9.70
N TYR A 49 -3.06 5.87 8.79
CA TYR A 49 -1.69 5.45 9.07
C TYR A 49 -0.96 6.39 10.04
N ALA A 50 -1.11 7.70 9.88
CA ALA A 50 -0.34 8.72 10.59
C ALA A 50 -0.53 8.66 12.11
N GLN A 51 -1.65 8.13 12.57
CA GLN A 51 -1.93 7.92 14.00
C GLN A 51 -1.02 6.85 14.62
N TYR A 52 -0.56 5.87 13.82
CA TYR A 52 0.22 4.72 14.29
C TYR A 52 1.70 4.78 13.90
N ARG A 53 2.10 5.75 13.06
CA ARG A 53 3.47 5.82 12.49
C ARG A 53 4.58 5.95 13.55
N ASN A 54 4.25 6.57 14.68
CA ASN A 54 5.18 6.81 15.80
C ASN A 54 4.90 5.87 16.99
N GLU A 55 3.98 4.91 16.84
CA GLU A 55 3.70 3.96 17.91
C GLU A 55 4.64 2.75 17.79
N ASP A 56 5.41 2.50 18.83
CA ASP A 56 6.18 1.26 18.94
C ASP A 56 5.25 0.04 18.91
N VAL A 57 5.74 -1.07 18.35
CA VAL A 57 5.02 -2.34 18.44
C VAL A 57 5.06 -2.81 19.90
N ALA A 58 3.92 -2.68 20.57
CA ALA A 58 3.82 -2.91 22.01
C ALA A 58 4.28 -4.32 22.40
N ASN A 59 5.13 -4.42 23.43
CA ASN A 59 5.39 -5.71 24.07
C ASN A 59 4.10 -6.22 24.71
N LEU A 60 3.57 -7.34 24.22
CA LEU A 60 2.29 -7.89 24.65
C LEU A 60 2.36 -8.68 25.96
N TYR A 61 3.58 -8.95 26.46
CA TYR A 61 3.82 -9.76 27.65
C TYR A 61 4.23 -8.88 28.84
N VAL A 62 3.59 -9.13 29.99
CA VAL A 62 3.96 -8.52 31.27
C VAL A 62 4.15 -9.67 32.27
N ALA A 63 5.34 -9.77 32.86
CA ALA A 63 5.70 -10.87 33.77
C ALA A 63 5.41 -12.27 33.17
N ASN A 64 5.84 -12.49 31.92
CA ASN A 64 5.65 -13.74 31.16
C ASN A 64 4.20 -14.16 30.91
N LYS A 65 3.23 -13.24 31.09
CA LYS A 65 1.83 -13.48 30.80
C LYS A 65 1.34 -12.54 29.71
N LEU A 66 0.53 -13.05 28.80
CA LEU A 66 -0.13 -12.22 27.78
C LEU A 66 -1.03 -11.19 28.47
N SER A 67 -0.73 -9.92 28.26
CA SER A 67 -1.53 -8.82 28.77
C SER A 67 -2.72 -8.58 27.85
N TRP A 68 -3.91 -9.04 28.25
CA TRP A 68 -5.14 -8.87 27.47
C TRP A 68 -5.46 -7.41 27.11
N ARG A 69 -5.06 -6.46 27.97
CA ARG A 69 -5.19 -5.02 27.70
C ARG A 69 -4.31 -4.59 26.52
N LEU A 70 -3.05 -5.03 26.50
CA LEU A 70 -2.11 -4.71 25.41
C LEU A 70 -2.49 -5.46 24.13
N PHE A 71 -2.88 -6.73 24.25
CA PHE A 71 -3.42 -7.52 23.14
C PHE A 71 -4.64 -6.87 22.49
N LYS A 72 -5.60 -6.34 23.26
CA LYS A 72 -6.76 -5.63 22.70
C LYS A 72 -6.36 -4.37 21.93
N LYS A 73 -5.37 -3.60 22.43
CA LYS A 73 -4.81 -2.45 21.71
C LYS A 73 -4.14 -2.87 20.41
N PHE A 74 -3.35 -3.94 20.47
CA PHE A 74 -2.67 -4.50 19.29
C PHE A 74 -3.66 -4.98 18.22
N LYS A 75 -4.70 -5.74 18.58
CA LYS A 75 -5.78 -6.12 17.65
C LYS A 75 -6.41 -4.90 16.97
N LYS A 76 -6.67 -3.81 17.72
CA LYS A 76 -7.23 -2.58 17.16
C LYS A 76 -6.28 -1.97 16.13
N ARG A 77 -4.97 -1.90 16.44
CA ARG A 77 -3.95 -1.43 15.51
C ARG A 77 -3.87 -2.30 14.27
N LEU A 78 -3.84 -3.62 14.40
CA LEU A 78 -3.85 -4.55 13.26
C LEU A 78 -5.06 -4.33 12.36
N SER A 79 -6.26 -4.15 12.93
CA SER A 79 -7.47 -3.88 12.15
C SER A 79 -7.39 -2.55 11.38
N ALA A 80 -6.83 -1.49 11.99
CA ALA A 80 -6.64 -0.22 11.31
C ALA A 80 -5.59 -0.33 10.20
N MET A 81 -4.48 -1.02 10.48
CA MET A 81 -3.40 -1.25 9.52
C MET A 81 -3.83 -2.18 8.37
N ASP A 82 -4.73 -3.14 8.61
CA ASP A 82 -5.33 -3.93 7.53
C ASP A 82 -6.17 -3.06 6.59
N ASN A 83 -6.89 -2.07 7.12
CA ASN A 83 -7.62 -1.11 6.30
C ASN A 83 -6.66 -0.26 5.44
N VAL A 84 -5.62 0.30 6.06
CA VAL A 84 -4.56 1.06 5.38
C VAL A 84 -3.93 0.21 4.27
N ARG A 85 -3.56 -1.03 4.59
CA ARG A 85 -2.99 -2.01 3.69
C ARG A 85 -3.89 -2.26 2.48
N ARG A 86 -5.18 -2.56 2.69
CA ARG A 86 -6.14 -2.77 1.61
C ARG A 86 -6.26 -1.55 0.70
N GLN A 87 -6.31 -0.34 1.25
CA GLN A 87 -6.37 0.89 0.46
C GLN A 87 -5.06 1.15 -0.30
N ALA A 88 -3.90 0.93 0.32
CA ALA A 88 -2.61 1.07 -0.33
C ALA A 88 -2.44 0.12 -1.52
N LEU A 89 -3.01 -1.09 -1.46
CA LEU A 89 -3.00 -2.04 -2.59
C LEU A 89 -3.84 -1.59 -3.79
N LEU A 90 -4.85 -0.75 -3.59
CA LEU A 90 -5.64 -0.17 -4.69
C LEU A 90 -4.87 0.91 -5.44
N GLY A 91 -3.86 1.50 -4.80
CA GLY A 91 -2.96 2.47 -5.41
C GLY A 91 -1.97 1.84 -6.40
N ASN A 92 -1.44 2.68 -7.29
CA ASN A 92 -0.42 2.29 -8.27
C ASN A 92 1.00 2.69 -7.85
N GLU A 93 1.17 3.32 -6.69
CA GLU A 93 2.47 3.87 -6.27
C GLU A 93 3.43 2.83 -5.67
N LEU A 94 2.96 1.61 -5.37
CA LEU A 94 3.78 0.53 -4.83
C LEU A 94 4.58 -0.17 -5.94
N THR A 95 5.88 -0.39 -5.71
CA THR A 95 6.70 -1.31 -6.52
C THR A 95 6.25 -2.76 -6.34
N ALA A 96 6.76 -3.68 -7.16
CA ALA A 96 6.43 -5.10 -7.05
C ALA A 96 6.80 -5.68 -5.67
N ASP A 97 8.00 -5.39 -5.17
CA ASP A 97 8.47 -5.89 -3.87
C ASP A 97 7.67 -5.31 -2.70
N GLU A 98 7.34 -4.03 -2.77
CA GLU A 98 6.51 -3.37 -1.74
C GLU A 98 5.08 -3.89 -1.76
N ARG A 99 4.52 -4.12 -2.95
CA ARG A 99 3.21 -4.74 -3.11
C ARG A 99 3.20 -6.15 -2.53
N GLN A 100 4.27 -6.92 -2.68
CA GLN A 100 4.41 -8.23 -2.03
C GLN A 100 4.37 -8.10 -0.50
N ILE A 101 5.07 -7.14 0.09
CA ILE A 101 5.03 -6.87 1.53
C ILE A 101 3.61 -6.47 1.98
N VAL A 102 3.00 -5.49 1.32
CA VAL A 102 1.67 -4.96 1.66
C VAL A 102 0.57 -5.98 1.39
N SER A 103 0.76 -6.94 0.47
CA SER A 103 -0.26 -7.96 0.17
C SER A 103 -0.47 -8.97 1.30
N GLN A 104 0.46 -9.10 2.24
CA GLN A 104 0.36 -10.08 3.32
C GLN A 104 -0.76 -9.71 4.30
N PRO A 105 -1.78 -10.56 4.50
CA PRO A 105 -2.83 -10.31 5.47
C PRO A 105 -2.33 -10.55 6.90
N PHE A 106 -2.91 -9.82 7.85
CA PHE A 106 -2.76 -10.10 9.28
C PHE A 106 -3.63 -11.27 9.72
N ASN A 107 -3.28 -11.87 10.84
CA ASN A 107 -4.03 -12.98 11.40
C ASN A 107 -5.34 -12.54 12.07
N ASN A 108 -6.34 -13.43 12.06
CA ASN A 108 -7.57 -13.25 12.83
C ASN A 108 -7.42 -13.92 14.21
N TYR A 109 -7.76 -13.16 15.27
CA TYR A 109 -7.69 -13.60 16.67
C TYR A 109 -9.05 -13.62 17.39
N ASP A 110 -10.16 -13.83 16.70
CA ASP A 110 -11.50 -13.86 17.31
C ASP A 110 -11.79 -15.16 18.09
N TRP A 111 -11.01 -16.19 17.80
CA TRP A 111 -10.99 -17.45 18.55
C TRP A 111 -10.34 -17.30 19.93
N LEU A 112 -9.39 -16.37 20.08
CA LEU A 112 -8.65 -16.16 21.33
C LEU A 112 -9.49 -15.36 22.34
N LYS A 113 -9.89 -15.99 23.44
CA LYS A 113 -10.82 -15.44 24.43
C LYS A 113 -10.23 -15.49 25.85
N PRO A 114 -10.22 -14.38 26.62
CA PRO A 114 -9.50 -14.28 27.89
C PRO A 114 -9.78 -15.35 28.95
N LYS A 115 -10.99 -15.90 28.97
CA LYS A 115 -11.44 -16.89 29.96
C LYS A 115 -11.64 -18.29 29.39
N ARG A 116 -11.37 -18.50 28.10
CA ARG A 116 -11.63 -19.78 27.40
C ARG A 116 -10.42 -20.35 26.69
N SER A 117 -9.40 -19.53 26.45
CA SER A 117 -8.18 -19.97 25.80
C SER A 117 -7.37 -20.89 26.71
N THR A 118 -6.98 -22.03 26.15
CA THR A 118 -6.04 -22.98 26.76
C THR A 118 -4.61 -22.46 26.71
N SER A 119 -3.67 -23.16 27.33
CA SER A 119 -2.24 -22.82 27.22
C SER A 119 -1.75 -22.90 25.77
N ASP A 120 -2.20 -23.92 25.04
CA ASP A 120 -1.82 -24.14 23.64
C ASP A 120 -2.37 -23.03 22.73
N ASP A 121 -3.61 -22.58 22.98
CA ASP A 121 -4.19 -21.42 22.30
C ASP A 121 -3.36 -20.16 22.50
N ILE A 122 -2.88 -19.94 23.73
CA ILE A 122 -2.05 -18.77 24.06
C ILE A 122 -0.69 -18.90 23.36
N GLN A 123 -0.09 -20.10 23.33
CA GLN A 123 1.19 -20.32 22.66
C GLN A 123 1.08 -20.11 21.14
N LEU A 124 0.06 -20.68 20.50
CA LEU A 124 -0.21 -20.46 19.08
C LEU A 124 -0.42 -18.96 18.78
N ALA A 125 -1.24 -18.29 19.59
CA ALA A 125 -1.42 -16.85 19.45
C ALA A 125 -0.10 -16.08 19.63
N SER A 126 0.78 -16.53 20.52
CA SER A 126 2.08 -15.89 20.76
C SER A 126 2.95 -15.89 19.50
N GLU A 127 3.01 -17.01 18.80
CA GLU A 127 3.77 -17.15 17.55
C GLU A 127 3.15 -16.29 16.44
N MET A 128 1.83 -16.36 16.28
CA MET A 128 1.11 -15.55 15.29
C MET A 128 1.27 -14.06 15.56
N LEU A 129 1.24 -13.63 16.84
CA LEU A 129 1.43 -12.23 17.23
C LEU A 129 2.84 -11.73 16.92
N ARG A 130 3.87 -12.57 17.10
CA ARG A 130 5.24 -12.23 16.71
C ARG A 130 5.35 -12.05 15.20
N HIS A 131 4.74 -12.96 14.44
CA HIS A 131 4.70 -12.85 12.99
C HIS A 131 3.99 -11.57 12.52
N ASP A 132 2.82 -11.26 13.08
CA ASP A 132 2.08 -10.04 12.73
C ASP A 132 2.82 -8.76 13.17
N ALA A 133 3.56 -8.80 14.28
CA ALA A 133 4.43 -7.71 14.70
C ALA A 133 5.55 -7.46 13.67
N ASP A 134 6.22 -8.51 13.19
CA ASP A 134 7.26 -8.41 12.17
C ASP A 134 6.68 -7.91 10.83
N GLN A 135 5.51 -8.41 10.43
CA GLN A 135 4.80 -7.92 9.26
C GLN A 135 4.44 -6.45 9.38
N LEU A 136 3.98 -6.02 10.56
CA LEU A 136 3.63 -4.64 10.82
C LEU A 136 4.85 -3.72 10.69
N ILE A 137 6.02 -4.12 11.20
CA ILE A 137 7.28 -3.40 11.02
C ILE A 137 7.63 -3.25 9.53
N ARG A 138 7.53 -4.34 8.76
CA ARG A 138 7.78 -4.30 7.31
C ARG A 138 6.79 -3.39 6.59
N LEU A 139 5.51 -3.46 6.95
CA LEU A 139 4.47 -2.59 6.39
C LEU A 139 4.79 -1.11 6.69
N HIS A 140 5.19 -0.78 7.92
CA HIS A 140 5.62 0.58 8.28
C HIS A 140 6.74 1.09 7.39
N SER A 141 7.77 0.28 7.13
CA SER A 141 8.90 0.66 6.28
C SER A 141 8.49 1.05 4.85
N VAL A 142 7.43 0.43 4.32
CA VAL A 142 6.89 0.74 2.99
C VAL A 142 6.02 2.00 3.01
N LEU A 143 5.18 2.15 4.04
CA LEU A 143 4.23 3.25 4.14
C LEU A 143 4.87 4.58 4.52
N GLU A 144 5.96 4.56 5.30
CA GLU A 144 6.68 5.76 5.75
C GLU A 144 7.25 6.58 4.58
N ARG A 145 7.61 5.93 3.47
CA ARG A 145 8.04 6.59 2.23
C ARG A 145 7.04 7.63 1.73
N PHE A 146 5.75 7.43 1.97
CA PHE A 146 4.68 8.32 1.51
C PHE A 146 4.41 9.48 2.46
N ASN A 147 5.28 9.69 3.46
CA ASN A 147 5.18 10.81 4.37
C ASN A 147 5.16 12.12 3.59
N PRO A 148 4.03 12.88 3.65
CA PRO A 148 3.95 14.20 3.04
C PRO A 148 5.04 15.06 3.65
N ARG A 149 5.89 15.65 2.80
CA ARG A 149 6.88 16.61 3.27
C ARG A 149 6.16 17.88 3.71
N PRO A 150 6.55 18.48 4.85
CA PRO A 150 6.02 19.76 5.29
C PRO A 150 6.39 20.89 4.32
#